data_AF-A0A6C0IZ69-F1
#
_entry.id   AF-A0A6C0IZ69-F1
#
_cell.length_a   1.000
_cell.length_b   1.000
_cell.length_c   1.000
_cell.angle_alpha   90.00
_cell.angle_beta   90.00
_cell.angle_gamma   90.00
#
_symmetry.space_group_name_H-M   'P 1'
#
loop_
_entity.id
_entity.type
_entity.pdbx_description
1 polymer ?
#
loop_
_entity_poly.entity_id
_entity_poly.type
_entity_poly.pdbx_seq_one_letter_code
_entity_poly.pdbx_strand_id
1 'polypeptide(L)'
;MSIGIVLPSVLHKIGIKIGADLKQIDNFHISTNYKSAKSMITDMDRPRQIITILPMKAKDPEDTLESLVRSMGPLDIILDCMIDTPDRIQSRADICFENSTQYLAINITRDCVYAMGTHMAYLENKNLLRKINKNVKYIGGIEEV
;
A
#
# COMPACT_ATOMS: atom_id res chain seq x y z
N MET A 1 6.36 -2.78 14.34
CA MET A 1 5.62 -2.74 13.06
C MET A 1 5.54 -1.30 12.64
N SER A 2 6.02 -0.99 11.44
CA SER A 2 6.09 0.38 10.94
C SER A 2 5.12 0.58 9.79
N ILE A 3 4.45 1.72 9.75
CA ILE A 3 3.51 2.05 8.67
C ILE A 3 4.08 3.20 7.85
N GLY A 4 4.19 3.00 6.55
CA GLY A 4 4.68 4.00 5.60
C GLY A 4 3.56 4.41 4.64
N ILE A 5 3.51 5.68 4.25
CA ILE A 5 2.69 6.13 3.12
C ILE A 5 3.60 6.66 2.02
N VAL A 6 3.42 6.15 0.80
CA VAL A 6 4.08 6.63 -0.41
C VAL A 6 3.04 7.20 -1.36
N LEU A 7 3.18 8.49 -1.68
CA LEU A 7 2.24 9.22 -2.54
C LEU A 7 2.95 10.30 -3.36
N PRO A 8 2.41 10.70 -4.51
CA PRO A 8 2.98 11.76 -5.33
C PRO A 8 2.82 13.13 -4.64
N SER A 9 3.71 14.07 -4.96
CA SER A 9 3.74 15.41 -4.34
C SER A 9 2.41 16.16 -4.41
N VAL A 10 1.63 15.93 -5.47
CA VAL A 10 0.30 16.56 -5.64
C VAL A 10 -0.70 16.15 -4.55
N LEU A 11 -0.49 15.01 -3.89
CA LEU A 11 -1.33 14.51 -2.79
C LEU A 11 -0.70 14.74 -1.40
N HIS A 12 0.37 15.54 -1.30
CA HIS A 12 1.10 15.78 -0.04
C HIS A 12 0.18 16.19 1.13
N LYS A 13 -0.77 17.10 0.90
CA LYS A 13 -1.73 17.56 1.92
C LYS A 13 -2.66 16.43 2.41
N ILE A 14 -3.05 15.53 1.51
CA ILE A 14 -3.86 14.35 1.85
C ILE A 14 -3.01 13.38 2.67
N GLY A 15 -1.74 13.17 2.29
CA GLY A 15 -0.80 12.37 3.06
C GLY A 15 -0.62 12.83 4.50
N ILE A 16 -0.42 14.14 4.71
CA ILE A 16 -0.34 14.73 6.05
C ILE A 16 -1.63 14.51 6.83
N LYS A 17 -2.79 14.66 6.20
CA LYS A 17 -4.09 14.46 6.86
C LYS A 17 -4.27 13.00 7.27
N ILE A 18 -4.03 12.05 6.36
CA ILE A 18 -4.09 10.61 6.67
C ILE A 18 -3.12 10.29 7.80
N GLY A 19 -1.89 10.83 7.74
CA GLY A 19 -0.92 10.67 8.81
C GLY A 19 -1.38 11.25 10.14
N ALA A 20 -2.03 12.42 10.13
CA ALA A 20 -2.61 13.03 11.32
C ALA A 20 -3.76 12.19 11.93
N ASP A 21 -4.60 11.59 11.09
CA ASP A 21 -5.67 10.70 11.52
C ASP A 21 -5.10 9.35 12.03
N LEU A 22 -3.92 8.96 11.53
CA LEU A 22 -3.18 7.78 11.95
C LEU A 22 -2.15 8.04 13.07
N LYS A 23 -2.02 9.27 13.60
CA LYS A 23 -1.02 9.69 14.63
C LYS A 23 -1.04 8.90 15.94
N GLN A 24 -1.94 7.94 16.10
CA GLN A 24 -1.96 6.99 17.22
C GLN A 24 -1.12 5.73 16.96
N ILE A 25 -0.41 5.66 15.84
CA ILE A 25 0.45 4.53 15.48
C ILE A 25 1.91 4.98 15.66
N ASP A 26 2.58 4.39 16.65
CA ASP A 26 4.03 4.53 16.81
C ASP A 26 4.73 4.01 15.53
N ASN A 27 5.82 4.66 15.10
CA ASN A 27 6.58 4.34 13.88
C ASN A 27 5.80 4.53 12.56
N PHE A 28 5.20 5.71 12.40
CA PHE A 28 4.54 6.14 11.17
C PHE A 28 5.42 7.05 10.32
N HIS A 29 5.55 6.75 9.02
CA HIS A 29 6.43 7.43 8.07
C HIS A 29 5.64 7.90 6.84
N ILE A 30 6.01 9.06 6.28
CA ILE A 30 5.41 9.57 5.04
C ILE A 30 6.52 9.96 4.06
N SER A 31 6.40 9.44 2.83
CA SER A 31 7.13 9.92 1.67
C SER A 31 6.13 10.54 0.68
N THR A 32 6.21 11.85 0.53
CA THR A 32 5.35 12.60 -0.40
C THR A 32 6.02 12.85 -1.75
N ASN A 33 7.08 12.12 -2.07
CA ASN A 33 7.64 12.03 -3.42
C ASN A 33 8.35 10.68 -3.58
N TYR A 34 8.28 10.07 -4.76
CA TYR A 34 8.79 8.71 -4.96
C TYR A 34 10.31 8.58 -4.75
N LYS A 35 11.07 9.68 -4.93
CA LYS A 35 12.53 9.67 -4.75
C LYS A 35 12.95 9.37 -3.31
N SER A 36 12.20 9.85 -2.31
CA SER A 36 12.53 9.60 -0.90
C SER A 36 11.96 8.31 -0.35
N ALA A 37 11.06 7.64 -1.09
CA ALA A 37 10.32 6.48 -0.61
C ALA A 37 11.23 5.28 -0.32
N LYS A 38 12.28 5.07 -1.12
CA LYS A 38 13.26 4.00 -0.88
C LYS A 38 14.04 4.20 0.42
N SER A 39 14.53 5.41 0.67
CA SER A 39 15.24 5.73 1.92
C SER A 39 14.32 5.48 3.12
N MET A 40 13.09 6.00 3.04
CA MET A 40 12.08 5.80 4.08
C MET A 40 11.88 4.32 4.40
N ILE A 41 11.67 3.45 3.40
CA ILE A 41 11.46 2.01 3.63
C ILE A 41 12.68 1.32 4.24
N THR A 42 13.89 1.79 3.93
CA THR A 42 15.14 1.22 4.44
C THR A 42 15.32 1.51 5.93
N ASP A 43 14.86 2.68 6.37
CA ASP A 43 14.96 3.13 7.77
C ASP A 43 13.81 2.62 8.66
N MET A 44 12.84 1.89 8.10
CA MET A 44 11.67 1.39 8.81
C MET A 44 11.91 0.00 9.43
N ASP A 45 11.51 -0.16 10.70
CA ASP A 45 11.50 -1.48 11.35
C ASP A 45 10.55 -2.46 10.66
N ARG A 46 10.98 -3.72 10.53
CA ARG A 46 10.14 -4.84 10.07
C ARG A 46 9.23 -5.37 11.21
N PRO A 47 8.04 -5.92 10.90
CA PRO A 47 7.37 -5.93 9.60
C PRO A 47 6.82 -4.54 9.22
N ARG A 48 6.81 -4.25 7.92
CA ARG A 48 6.42 -2.96 7.33
C ARG A 48 5.10 -3.08 6.58
N GLN A 49 4.22 -2.10 6.79
CA GLN A 49 3.00 -1.92 6.00
C GLN A 49 3.15 -0.63 5.20
N ILE A 50 3.20 -0.74 3.87
CA ILE A 50 3.40 0.42 2.99
C ILE A 50 2.12 0.67 2.22
N ILE A 51 1.46 1.80 2.52
CA ILE A 51 0.31 2.28 1.77
C ILE A 51 0.83 3.05 0.56
N THR A 52 0.51 2.56 -0.64
CA THR A 52 0.92 3.21 -1.89
C THR A 52 -0.25 3.89 -2.56
N ILE A 53 -0.04 5.10 -3.07
CA ILE A 53 -0.96 5.80 -3.97
C ILE A 53 -0.17 6.13 -5.23
N LEU A 54 -0.25 5.26 -6.24
CA LEU A 54 0.59 5.32 -7.44
C LEU A 54 -0.26 5.50 -8.71
N PRO A 55 -0.87 6.69 -8.94
CA PRO A 55 -1.81 6.93 -10.03
C PRO A 55 -1.16 6.70 -11.40
N MET A 56 -1.92 6.18 -12.38
CA MET A 56 -1.42 5.94 -13.75
C MET A 56 -0.80 7.18 -14.41
N LYS A 57 -1.29 8.38 -14.04
CA LYS A 57 -0.78 9.66 -14.55
C LYS A 57 0.47 10.15 -13.82
N ALA A 58 0.89 9.47 -12.75
CA ALA A 58 2.15 9.78 -12.09
C ALA A 58 3.30 9.44 -13.01
N LYS A 59 4.44 10.10 -12.78
CA LYS A 59 5.68 9.73 -13.42
C LYS A 59 6.20 8.43 -12.78
N ASP A 60 6.43 7.42 -13.60
CA ASP A 60 7.08 6.14 -13.27
C ASP A 60 6.48 5.39 -12.04
N PRO A 61 5.15 5.13 -12.00
CA PRO A 61 4.51 4.48 -10.85
C PRO A 61 4.97 3.02 -10.65
N GLU A 62 5.31 2.32 -11.73
CA GLU A 62 5.69 0.91 -11.69
C GLU A 62 7.14 0.75 -11.23
N ASP A 63 8.06 1.55 -11.79
CA ASP A 63 9.45 1.66 -11.32
C ASP A 63 9.51 2.05 -9.83
N THR A 64 8.57 2.89 -9.38
CA THR A 64 8.45 3.24 -7.97
C THR A 64 8.10 1.99 -7.16
N LEU A 65 7.04 1.27 -7.52
CA LEU A 65 6.64 0.05 -6.82
C LEU A 65 7.79 -0.96 -6.76
N GLU A 66 8.42 -1.26 -7.89
CA GLU A 66 9.57 -2.19 -7.94
C GLU A 66 10.69 -1.75 -6.99
N SER A 67 11.03 -0.46 -6.99
CA SER A 67 12.08 0.09 -6.12
C SER A 67 11.76 -0.05 -4.64
N LEU A 68 10.47 0.09 -4.26
CA LEU A 68 10.00 -0.15 -2.89
C LEU A 68 10.12 -1.63 -2.54
N VAL A 69 9.54 -2.48 -3.38
CA VAL A 69 9.41 -3.92 -3.16
C VAL A 69 10.77 -4.58 -3.03
N ARG A 70 11.78 -4.19 -3.84
CA ARG A 70 13.16 -4.71 -3.70
C ARG A 70 13.78 -4.57 -2.31
N SER A 71 13.27 -3.65 -1.48
CA SER A 71 13.74 -3.44 -0.11
C SER A 71 12.87 -4.17 0.94
N MET A 72 11.80 -4.84 0.52
CA MET A 72 10.79 -5.54 1.32
C MET A 72 11.04 -7.05 1.41
N GLY A 73 10.19 -7.80 2.11
CA GLY A 73 10.31 -9.25 2.24
C GLY A 73 9.05 -9.94 2.81
N PRO A 74 9.17 -11.22 3.23
CA PRO A 74 8.07 -12.15 3.57
C PRO A 74 6.93 -11.62 4.46
N LEU A 75 7.26 -10.78 5.43
CA LEU A 75 6.30 -10.27 6.43
C LEU A 75 5.88 -8.82 6.15
N ASP A 76 6.41 -8.21 5.09
CA ASP A 76 6.04 -6.86 4.70
C ASP A 76 4.84 -6.91 3.74
N ILE A 77 4.06 -5.82 3.72
CA ILE A 77 2.81 -5.74 2.97
C ILE A 77 2.75 -4.43 2.18
N ILE A 78 2.41 -4.52 0.90
CA ILE A 78 1.96 -3.39 0.08
C ILE A 78 0.43 -3.29 0.16
N LEU A 79 -0.06 -2.12 0.58
CA LEU A 79 -1.47 -1.73 0.59
C LEU A 79 -1.68 -0.70 -0.55
N ASP A 80 -1.99 -1.18 -1.75
CA ASP A 80 -2.05 -0.37 -2.97
C ASP A 80 -3.42 0.30 -3.17
N CYS A 81 -3.52 1.56 -2.77
CA CYS A 81 -4.73 2.37 -2.78
C CYS A 81 -4.97 3.01 -4.15
N MET A 82 -5.53 2.25 -5.09
CA MET A 82 -5.66 2.61 -6.49
C MET A 82 -6.92 2.02 -7.13
N ILE A 83 -7.54 2.78 -8.05
CA ILE A 83 -8.50 2.23 -9.01
C ILE A 83 -7.70 1.93 -10.27
N ASP A 84 -7.56 0.65 -10.60
CA ASP A 84 -6.73 0.20 -11.71
C ASP A 84 -7.40 -0.95 -12.48
N THR A 85 -6.84 -1.32 -13.64
CA THR A 85 -7.32 -2.46 -14.43
C THR A 85 -6.90 -3.78 -13.78
N PRO A 86 -7.66 -4.88 -13.96
CA PRO A 86 -7.28 -6.20 -13.43
C PRO A 86 -5.87 -6.63 -13.83
N ASP A 87 -5.49 -6.47 -15.09
CA ASP A 87 -4.16 -6.84 -15.60
C ASP A 87 -3.03 -6.12 -14.88
N ARG A 88 -3.24 -4.85 -14.53
CA ARG A 88 -2.24 -4.04 -13.84
C ARG A 88 -2.17 -4.38 -12.36
N ILE A 89 -3.31 -4.68 -11.74
CA ILE A 89 -3.34 -5.20 -10.38
C ILE A 89 -2.59 -6.54 -10.31
N GLN A 90 -2.81 -7.44 -11.27
CA GLN A 90 -2.07 -8.70 -11.35
C GLN A 90 -0.58 -8.45 -11.51
N SER A 91 -0.16 -7.63 -12.48
CA SER A 91 1.25 -7.31 -12.70
C SER A 91 1.95 -6.74 -11.45
N ARG A 92 1.25 -5.90 -10.66
CA ARG A 92 1.78 -5.37 -9.40
C ARG A 92 1.84 -6.42 -8.29
N ALA A 93 0.87 -7.33 -8.25
CA ALA A 93 0.88 -8.46 -7.34
C ALA A 93 2.05 -9.40 -7.65
N ASP A 94 2.30 -9.70 -8.93
CA ASP A 94 3.41 -10.54 -9.37
C ASP A 94 4.77 -9.96 -8.92
N ILE A 95 4.99 -8.66 -9.11
CA ILE A 95 6.19 -7.95 -8.62
C ILE A 95 6.37 -8.14 -7.10
N CYS A 96 5.28 -8.08 -6.34
CA CYS A 96 5.33 -8.27 -4.89
C CYS A 96 5.63 -9.74 -4.54
N PHE A 97 4.97 -10.70 -5.19
CA PHE A 97 5.12 -12.13 -4.93
C PHE A 97 6.50 -12.65 -5.30
N GLU A 98 7.09 -12.20 -6.41
CA GLU A 98 8.48 -12.51 -6.79
C GLU A 98 9.47 -12.13 -5.68
N ASN A 99 9.17 -11.08 -4.91
CA ASN A 99 9.98 -10.64 -3.78
C ASN A 99 9.42 -11.09 -2.41
N SER A 100 8.55 -12.11 -2.41
CA SER A 100 7.88 -12.63 -1.21
C SER A 100 7.16 -11.56 -0.39
N THR A 101 6.73 -10.45 -0.98
CA THR A 101 6.04 -9.37 -0.29
C THR A 101 4.54 -9.57 -0.46
N GLN A 102 3.77 -9.46 0.62
CA GLN A 102 2.31 -9.60 0.50
C GLN A 102 1.72 -8.37 -0.18
N TYR A 103 0.61 -8.57 -0.91
CA TYR A 103 -0.01 -7.52 -1.69
C TYR A 103 -1.52 -7.46 -1.47
N LEU A 104 -2.03 -6.24 -1.34
CA LEU A 104 -3.45 -5.92 -1.36
C LEU A 104 -3.71 -4.74 -2.27
N ALA A 105 -4.53 -4.93 -3.30
CA ALA A 105 -5.17 -3.86 -4.03
C ALA A 105 -6.39 -3.35 -3.25
N ILE A 106 -6.48 -2.04 -3.07
CA ILE A 106 -7.50 -1.39 -2.26
C ILE A 106 -8.18 -0.31 -3.09
N ASN A 107 -9.48 -0.50 -3.34
CA ASN A 107 -10.34 0.51 -3.94
C ASN A 107 -11.21 1.17 -2.86
N ILE A 108 -11.01 2.47 -2.66
CA ILE A 108 -11.73 3.27 -1.66
C ILE A 108 -12.83 4.06 -2.37
N THR A 109 -14.09 3.75 -2.06
CA THR A 109 -15.24 4.55 -2.49
C THR A 109 -15.85 5.29 -1.30
N ARG A 110 -16.86 6.13 -1.58
CA ARG A 110 -17.63 6.81 -0.53
C ARG A 110 -18.27 5.83 0.45
N ASP A 111 -18.75 4.70 -0.06
CA ASP A 111 -19.62 3.79 0.70
C ASP A 111 -18.90 2.56 1.22
N CYS A 112 -17.77 2.17 0.61
CA CYS A 112 -17.05 0.95 0.95
C CYS A 112 -15.56 1.00 0.58
N VAL A 113 -14.75 0.25 1.32
CA VAL A 113 -13.37 -0.12 0.94
C VAL A 113 -13.39 -1.56 0.44
N TYR A 114 -13.04 -1.76 -0.82
CA TYR A 114 -12.91 -3.07 -1.45
C TYR A 114 -11.44 -3.47 -1.46
N ALA A 115 -11.13 -4.66 -0.93
CA ALA A 115 -9.77 -5.18 -0.85
C ALA A 115 -9.65 -6.52 -1.59
N MET A 116 -8.60 -6.67 -2.40
CA MET A 116 -8.30 -7.87 -3.20
C MET A 116 -6.82 -8.21 -3.05
N GLY A 117 -6.46 -9.50 -3.00
CA GLY A 117 -5.07 -9.94 -2.83
C GLY A 117 -4.91 -10.97 -1.72
N THR A 118 -3.76 -11.00 -1.06
CA THR A 118 -3.44 -12.01 -0.05
C THR A 118 -4.46 -12.01 1.09
N HIS A 119 -5.11 -13.15 1.36
CA HIS A 119 -6.16 -13.22 2.39
C HIS A 119 -5.62 -12.92 3.81
N MET A 120 -4.40 -13.37 4.12
CA MET A 120 -3.74 -13.06 5.40
C MET A 120 -3.48 -11.56 5.55
N ALA A 121 -2.93 -10.91 4.53
CA ALA A 121 -2.78 -9.46 4.51
C ALA A 121 -4.12 -8.74 4.76
N TYR A 122 -5.23 -9.24 4.18
CA TYR A 122 -6.55 -8.65 4.42
C TYR A 122 -6.96 -8.75 5.89
N LEU A 123 -6.83 -9.93 6.50
CA LEU A 123 -7.20 -10.14 7.90
C LEU A 123 -6.38 -9.26 8.86
N GLU A 124 -5.07 -9.16 8.64
CA GLU A 124 -4.17 -8.34 9.45
C GLU A 124 -4.46 -6.84 9.32
N ASN A 125 -4.91 -6.39 8.14
CA ASN A 125 -5.15 -4.97 7.87
C ASN A 125 -6.62 -4.54 7.97
N LYS A 126 -7.55 -5.47 8.22
CA LYS A 126 -8.99 -5.18 8.25
C LYS A 126 -9.37 -4.03 9.20
N ASN A 127 -8.73 -3.95 10.36
CA ASN A 127 -8.98 -2.88 11.33
C ASN A 127 -8.45 -1.52 10.86
N LEU A 128 -7.30 -1.50 10.18
CA LEU A 128 -6.77 -0.30 9.55
C LEU A 128 -7.72 0.19 8.46
N LEU A 129 -8.18 -0.70 7.58
CA LEU A 129 -9.14 -0.35 6.53
C LEU A 129 -10.47 0.16 7.10
N ARG A 130 -10.91 -0.38 8.25
CA ARG A 130 -12.12 0.08 8.95
C ARG A 130 -12.00 1.49 9.53
N LYS A 131 -10.78 1.97 9.81
CA LYS A 131 -10.55 3.36 10.19
C LYS A 131 -10.76 4.32 9.01
N ILE A 132 -10.54 3.85 7.78
CA ILE A 132 -10.81 4.61 6.56
C ILE A 132 -12.32 4.61 6.25
N ASN A 133 -12.94 3.44 6.23
CA ASN A 133 -14.39 3.28 6.06
C ASN A 133 -14.90 2.09 6.86
N LYS A 134 -15.95 2.28 7.67
CA LYS A 134 -16.55 1.21 8.48
C LYS A 134 -16.96 -0.02 7.63
N ASN A 135 -17.34 0.21 6.38
CA ASN A 135 -17.71 -0.82 5.43
C ASN A 135 -16.47 -1.28 4.65
N VAL A 136 -15.96 -2.47 4.97
CA VAL A 136 -14.83 -3.09 4.28
C VAL A 136 -15.25 -4.46 3.74
N LYS A 137 -14.99 -4.72 2.45
CA LYS A 137 -15.28 -6.01 1.78
C LYS A 137 -14.01 -6.58 1.17
N TYR A 138 -13.74 -7.85 1.47
CA TYR A 138 -12.76 -8.64 0.72
C TYR A 138 -13.44 -9.19 -0.52
N ILE A 139 -12.88 -8.93 -1.69
CA ILE A 139 -13.50 -9.28 -2.98
C ILE A 139 -12.86 -10.49 -3.66
N GLY A 140 -11.76 -11.03 -3.10
CA GLY A 140 -11.14 -12.25 -3.60
C GLY A 140 -9.62 -12.27 -3.46
N GLY A 141 -9.07 -13.47 -3.62
CA GLY A 141 -7.62 -13.67 -3.78
C GLY A 141 -7.14 -13.21 -5.15
N ILE A 142 -5.87 -12.86 -5.23
CA ILE A 142 -5.13 -12.83 -6.50
C ILE A 142 -4.42 -14.18 -6.52
N GLU A 143 -4.73 -15.03 -7.49
CA GLU A 143 -4.12 -16.36 -7.59
C GLU A 143 -2.61 -16.20 -7.80
N GLU A 144 -1.82 -16.92 -7.00
CA GLU A 144 -0.39 -17.12 -7.26
C GLU A 144 -0.30 -18.05 -8.47
N VAL A 145 0.24 -17.56 -9.60
CA VAL A 145 0.44 -18.35 -10.82
C VAL A 145 1.64 -19.27 -10.67
#